data_AF-L0A6H9-F1
#
_entry.id   AF-L0A6H9-F1
#
_cell.length_a   1.000
_cell.length_b   1.000
_cell.length_c   1.000
_cell.angle_alpha   90.00
_cell.angle_beta   90.00
_cell.angle_gamma   90.00
#
_symmetry.space_group_name_H-M   'P 1'
#
loop_
_entity.id
_entity.type
_entity.pdbx_description
1 polymer ?
#
loop_
_entity_poly.entity_id
_entity_poly.type
_entity_poly.pdbx_seq_one_letter_code
_entity_poly.pdbx_strand_id
1 'polypeptide(L)'
;MVFPGGADLPTFWQVRDVGQAKLHGYLRDLGLTARLEVHVRLQEIKDGRGVHCSLDEPFVWPDGQRAWFTVEGVDGGTDAYAARVKLVVTGDLDGLLGGTRPAPL
;
A
#
# COMPACT_ATOMS: atom_id res chain seq x y z
N MET A 1 -4.57 -2.90 4.50
CA MET A 1 -4.79 -3.11 3.06
C MET A 1 -3.54 -3.77 2.51
N VAL A 2 -3.69 -4.85 1.74
CA VAL A 2 -2.54 -5.59 1.18
C VAL A 2 -2.55 -5.35 -0.33
N PHE A 3 -1.49 -4.77 -0.87
CA PHE A 3 -1.31 -4.59 -2.31
C PHE A 3 -0.49 -5.78 -2.85
N PRO A 4 -0.95 -6.50 -3.90
CA PRO A 4 -0.17 -7.58 -4.50
C PRO A 4 1.09 -7.02 -5.15
N GLY A 5 2.24 -7.63 -4.86
CA GLY A 5 3.56 -7.22 -5.38
C GLY A 5 3.79 -7.55 -6.85
N GLY A 6 2.83 -7.23 -7.73
CA GLY A 6 3.00 -7.31 -9.17
C GLY A 6 3.61 -6.02 -9.70
N ALA A 7 4.85 -6.07 -10.17
CA ALA A 7 5.65 -5.10 -10.94
C ALA A 7 5.72 -3.62 -10.50
N ASP A 8 4.61 -2.98 -10.10
CA ASP A 8 4.53 -1.55 -9.81
C ASP A 8 3.88 -1.29 -8.45
N LEU A 9 4.57 -0.50 -7.60
CA LEU A 9 3.99 -0.01 -6.35
C LEU A 9 2.91 1.04 -6.66
N PRO A 10 1.80 1.07 -5.91
CA PRO A 10 0.79 2.12 -6.09
C PRO A 10 1.40 3.48 -5.79
N THR A 11 0.85 4.57 -6.33
CA THR A 11 1.28 5.93 -5.97
C THR A 11 0.60 6.43 -4.69
N PHE A 12 1.09 7.53 -4.10
CA PHE A 12 0.39 8.18 -2.99
C PHE A 12 -1.04 8.60 -3.35
N TRP A 13 -1.26 9.10 -4.57
CA TRP A 13 -2.61 9.38 -5.08
C TRP A 13 -3.52 8.16 -5.01
N GLN A 14 -3.06 7.03 -5.55
CA GLN A 14 -3.88 5.81 -5.59
C GLN A 14 -4.22 5.30 -4.19
N VAL A 15 -3.27 5.33 -3.26
CA VAL A 15 -3.52 4.90 -1.88
C VAL A 15 -4.52 5.84 -1.18
N ARG A 16 -4.34 7.16 -1.35
CA ARG A 16 -5.25 8.18 -0.82
C ARG A 16 -6.67 8.03 -1.38
N ASP A 17 -6.82 7.87 -2.69
CA ASP A 17 -8.12 7.76 -3.37
C ASP A 17 -8.91 6.55 -2.90
N VAL A 18 -8.23 5.42 -2.75
CA VAL A 18 -8.86 4.21 -2.21
C VAL A 18 -9.25 4.40 -0.75
N GLY A 19 -8.43 5.08 0.05
CA GLY A 19 -8.77 5.46 1.42
C GLY A 19 -10.01 6.35 1.49
N GLN A 20 -10.08 7.39 0.65
CA GLN A 20 -11.21 8.31 0.58
C GLN A 20 -12.50 7.61 0.13
N ALA A 21 -12.43 6.77 -0.91
CA ALA A 21 -13.58 6.01 -1.39
C ALA A 21 -14.13 5.07 -0.29
N LYS A 22 -13.26 4.43 0.48
CA LYS A 22 -13.66 3.59 1.62
C LYS A 22 -14.27 4.38 2.76
N LEU A 23 -13.70 5.55 3.08
CA LEU A 23 -14.28 6.46 4.08
C LEU A 23 -15.69 6.89 3.68
N HIS A 24 -15.89 7.30 2.43
CA HIS A 24 -17.22 7.67 1.91
C HIS A 24 -18.20 6.49 1.94
N GLY A 25 -17.73 5.28 1.59
CA GLY A 25 -18.54 4.06 1.71
C GLY A 25 -19.01 3.82 3.14
N TYR A 26 -18.08 3.88 4.10
CA TYR A 26 -18.38 3.72 5.52
C TYR A 26 -19.38 4.78 6.04
N LEU A 27 -19.18 6.04 5.69
CA LEU A 27 -20.08 7.13 6.09
C LEU A 27 -21.48 6.93 5.50
N ARG A 28 -21.58 6.53 4.24
CA ARG A 28 -22.86 6.22 3.60
C ARG A 28 -23.59 5.07 4.29
N ASP A 29 -22.87 4.04 4.71
CA ASP A 29 -23.46 2.89 5.42
C ASP A 29 -24.02 3.29 6.80
N LEU A 30 -23.51 4.40 7.37
CA LEU A 30 -24.06 5.04 8.58
C LEU A 30 -25.19 6.06 8.29
N GLY A 31 -25.59 6.23 7.02
CA GLY A 31 -26.58 7.22 6.60
C GLY A 31 -26.05 8.66 6.53
N LEU A 32 -24.74 8.86 6.57
CA LEU A 32 -24.10 10.16 6.47
C LEU A 32 -23.75 10.47 5.01
N THR A 33 -24.03 11.71 4.56
CA THR A 33 -23.74 12.18 3.19
C THR A 33 -22.51 13.08 3.11
N ALA A 34 -21.68 13.12 4.16
CA ALA A 34 -20.50 13.96 4.21
C ALA A 34 -19.48 13.55 3.14
N ARG A 35 -18.89 14.54 2.46
CA ARG A 35 -17.84 14.35 1.45
C ARG A 35 -16.50 14.82 1.99
N LEU A 36 -15.98 14.07 2.97
CA LEU A 36 -14.71 14.40 3.61
C LEU A 36 -13.54 14.15 2.66
N GLU A 37 -12.60 15.07 2.60
CA GLU A 37 -11.37 14.90 1.83
C GLU A 37 -10.27 14.25 2.67
N VAL A 38 -9.56 13.28 2.09
CA VAL A 38 -8.37 12.66 2.69
C VAL A 38 -7.13 13.31 2.10
N HIS A 39 -6.25 13.80 2.95
CA HIS A 39 -4.93 14.29 2.55
C HIS A 39 -3.85 13.31 2.98
N VAL A 40 -2.75 13.29 2.24
CA VAL A 40 -1.55 12.53 2.57
C VAL A 40 -0.33 13.42 2.40
N ARG A 41 0.61 13.33 3.33
CA ARG A 41 1.93 13.97 3.25
C ARG A 41 2.99 13.09 3.87
N LEU A 42 4.23 13.18 3.40
CA LEU A 42 5.36 12.57 4.09
C LEU A 42 5.82 13.47 5.24
N GLN A 43 6.24 12.85 6.34
CA GLN A 43 6.82 13.53 7.49
C GLN A 43 7.94 12.70 8.11
N GLU A 44 8.87 13.38 8.76
CA GLU A 44 9.85 12.76 9.66
C GLU A 44 9.14 12.15 10.87
N ILE A 45 9.50 10.92 11.26
CA ILE A 45 8.95 10.25 12.44
C ILE A 45 9.37 10.98 13.72
N LYS A 46 10.59 11.53 13.75
CA LYS A 46 11.20 12.11 14.95
C LYS A 46 10.46 13.35 15.46
N ASP A 47 10.05 14.24 14.56
CA ASP A 47 9.53 15.56 14.91
C ASP A 47 8.26 15.96 14.12
N GLY A 48 7.77 15.10 13.22
CA GLY A 48 6.58 15.38 12.41
C GLY A 48 6.79 16.45 11.34
N ARG A 49 8.03 16.87 11.08
CA ARG A 49 8.34 17.87 10.05
C ARG A 49 7.93 17.35 8.68
N GLY A 50 7.22 18.18 7.91
CA GLY A 50 6.83 17.86 6.54
C GLY A 50 8.03 17.63 5.63
N VAL A 51 7.96 16.55 4.85
CA VAL A 51 8.92 16.23 3.79
C VAL A 51 8.22 16.43 2.46
N HIS A 52 8.90 17.08 1.51
CA HIS A 52 8.36 17.23 0.17
C HIS A 52 8.31 15.86 -0.52
N CYS A 53 7.16 15.52 -1.10
CA CYS A 53 6.97 14.37 -1.95
C CYS A 53 5.97 14.70 -3.05
N SER A 54 6.22 14.21 -4.26
CA SER A 54 5.17 14.21 -5.28
C SER A 54 4.17 13.10 -4.97
N LEU A 55 2.87 13.40 -5.12
CA LEU A 55 1.82 12.39 -4.90
C LEU A 55 1.76 11.35 -6.04
N ASP A 56 2.40 11.64 -7.17
CA ASP A 56 2.56 10.73 -8.30
C ASP A 56 3.74 9.77 -8.13
N GLU A 57 4.56 9.95 -7.09
CA GLU A 57 5.62 8.99 -6.76
C GLU A 57 5.04 7.68 -6.22
N PRO A 58 5.76 6.56 -6.41
CA PRO A 58 5.41 5.29 -5.78
C PRO A 58 5.30 5.43 -4.26
N PHE A 59 4.38 4.67 -3.65
CA PHE A 59 4.06 4.67 -2.22
C PHE A 59 5.13 3.94 -1.42
N VAL A 60 6.31 4.54 -1.41
CA VAL A 60 7.52 4.10 -0.73
C VAL A 60 8.32 5.33 -0.31
N TRP A 61 9.02 5.23 0.82
CA TRP A 61 9.81 6.32 1.38
C TRP A 61 11.01 5.78 2.14
N PRO A 62 12.03 6.61 2.41
CA PRO A 62 13.18 6.21 3.22
C PRO A 62 12.82 5.88 4.67
N ASP A 63 13.68 5.10 5.32
CA ASP A 63 13.60 4.85 6.76
C ASP A 63 13.64 6.18 7.55
N GLY A 64 12.89 6.23 8.65
CA GLY A 64 12.77 7.44 9.47
C GLY A 64 11.65 8.40 9.03
N GLN A 65 10.98 8.12 7.91
CA GLN A 65 9.80 8.85 7.46
C GLN A 65 8.51 8.01 7.57
N ARG A 66 7.36 8.68 7.54
CA ARG A 66 6.04 8.05 7.47
C ARG A 66 5.10 8.81 6.54
N ALA A 67 4.20 8.07 5.90
CA ALA A 67 3.02 8.65 5.27
C ALA A 67 2.00 8.99 6.36
N TRP A 68 1.61 10.26 6.45
CA TRP A 68 0.62 10.76 7.40
C TRP A 68 -0.66 11.15 6.68
N PHE A 69 -1.75 10.46 7.03
CA PHE A 69 -3.07 10.68 6.47
C PHE A 69 -3.92 11.52 7.43
N THR A 70 -4.59 12.53 6.89
CA THR A 70 -5.51 13.37 7.64
C THR A 70 -6.84 13.48 6.90
N VAL A 71 -7.88 13.86 7.62
CA VAL A 71 -9.19 14.17 7.06
C VAL A 71 -9.45 15.66 7.23
N GLU A 72 -9.94 16.33 6.19
CA GLU A 72 -10.27 17.75 6.26
C GLU A 72 -11.26 18.04 7.40
N GLY A 73 -10.97 19.06 8.21
CA GLY A 73 -11.82 19.47 9.33
C GLY A 73 -11.81 18.54 10.54
N VAL A 74 -10.95 17.52 10.57
CA VAL A 74 -10.78 16.60 11.70
C VAL A 74 -9.39 16.75 12.29
N ASP A 75 -9.32 17.02 13.58
CA ASP A 75 -8.04 17.10 14.29
C ASP A 75 -7.38 15.72 14.38
N GLY A 76 -6.09 15.70 14.02
CA GLY A 76 -5.26 14.49 14.06
C GLY A 76 -5.13 13.80 12.71
N GLY A 77 -4.76 12.53 12.78
CA GLY A 77 -4.45 11.72 11.61
C GLY A 77 -3.95 10.34 12.00
N THR A 78 -3.59 9.56 10.99
CA THR A 78 -3.05 8.21 11.17
C THR A 78 -1.88 8.02 10.24
N ASP A 79 -0.87 7.27 10.70
CA ASP A 79 0.24 6.89 9.86
C ASP A 79 -0.02 5.56 9.15
N ALA A 80 0.64 5.39 8.01
CA ALA A 80 0.75 4.13 7.33
C ALA A 80 2.20 3.65 7.32
N TYR A 81 2.37 2.33 7.36
CA TYR A 81 3.66 1.67 7.26
C TYR A 81 3.64 0.73 6.05
N ALA A 82 4.71 0.75 5.24
CA ALA A 82 4.92 -0.21 4.18
C ALA A 82 5.88 -1.29 4.67
N ALA A 83 5.40 -2.54 4.77
CA ALA A 83 6.25 -3.69 5.06
C ALA A 83 6.61 -4.41 3.76
N ARG A 84 7.89 -4.73 3.58
CA ARG A 84 8.31 -5.63 2.50
C ARG A 84 7.87 -7.05 2.84
N VAL A 85 6.91 -7.58 2.10
CA VAL A 85 6.49 -8.98 2.22
C VAL A 85 7.38 -9.82 1.30
N LYS A 86 8.18 -10.73 1.87
CA LYS A 86 8.90 -11.72 1.08
C LYS A 86 7.91 -12.82 0.68
N LEU A 87 7.53 -12.86 -0.59
CA LEU A 87 6.78 -13.98 -1.15
C LEU A 87 7.72 -15.20 -1.20
N VAL A 88 7.49 -16.15 -0.29
CA VAL A 88 8.09 -17.47 -0.39
C VAL A 88 7.21 -18.29 -1.32
N VAL A 89 7.66 -18.46 -2.56
CA VAL A 89 7.02 -19.39 -3.50
C VAL A 89 7.57 -20.77 -3.18
N THR A 90 6.81 -21.57 -2.43
CA THR A 90 7.07 -23.00 -2.29
C THR A 90 6.64 -23.68 -3.59
N GLY A 91 7.59 -23.89 -4.50
CA GLY A 91 7.37 -24.67 -5.72
C GLY A 91 7.67 -26.14 -5.47
N ASP A 92 6.65 -27.00 -5.51
CA ASP A 92 6.82 -28.42 -5.81
C ASP A 92 6.98 -28.55 -7.34
N LEU A 93 8.22 -28.44 -7.83
CA LEU A 93 8.57 -28.56 -9.24
C LEU A 93 9.18 -29.92 -9.61
N ASP A 94 9.02 -30.94 -8.77
CA ASP A 94 9.55 -32.29 -9.03
C ASP A 94 8.62 -33.19 -9.88
N GLY A 95 7.43 -32.71 -10.24
CA GLY A 95 6.44 -33.52 -10.97
C GLY A 95 6.43 -33.39 -12.51
N LEU A 96 7.18 -32.45 -13.09
CA LEU A 96 7.00 -32.04 -14.50
C LEU A 96 8.21 -32.27 -15.42
N LEU A 97 9.19 -33.04 -14.97
CA LEU A 97 10.22 -33.63 -15.82
C LEU A 97 10.00 -35.14 -15.88
N GLY A 98 8.98 -35.53 -16.66
CA GLY A 98 8.71 -36.92 -17.02
C GLY A 98 9.96 -37.59 -17.58
N GLY A 99 10.26 -38.77 -17.05
CA GLY A 99 11.50 -39.49 -17.28
C GLY A 99 11.68 -39.94 -18.73
N THR A 100 12.87 -39.70 -19.27
CA THR A 100 13.42 -40.47 -20.39
C THR A 100 14.20 -41.65 -19.83
N ARG A 101 13.64 -42.86 -19.94
CA ARG A 101 14.37 -44.13 -19.76
C ARG A 101 15.43 -44.27 -20.86
N PRO A 102 16.68 -44.66 -20.57
CA PRO A 102 17.61 -45.11 -21.59
C PRO A 102 17.25 -46.53 -22.06
N ALA A 103 17.33 -46.77 -23.37
CA ALA A 103 17.13 -48.08 -23.99
C ALA A 103 18.32 -49.02 -23.71
N PRO A 104 18.11 -50.34 -23.52
CA PRO A 104 19.21 -51.28 -23.33
C PRO A 104 19.87 -51.64 -24.66
N LEU A 105 21.19 -51.85 -24.60
CA LEU A 105 22.05 -52.42 -25.65
C LEU A 105 21.78 -53.90 -25.86
#